data_AF-D4CV32-F1
#
_entry.id   AF-D4CV32-F1
#
_cell.length_a   1.000
_cell.length_b   1.000
_cell.length_c   1.000
_cell.angle_alpha   90.00
_cell.angle_beta   90.00
_cell.angle_gamma   90.00
#
_symmetry.space_group_name_H-M   'P 1'
#
loop_
_entity.id
_entity.type
_entity.pdbx_description
1 polymer ?
#
loop_
_entity_poly.entity_id
_entity_poly.type
_entity_poly.pdbx_seq_one_letter_code
_entity_poly.pdbx_strand_id
1 'polypeptide(L)'
;MRKILFAILCLLFISCSKLYKANKAYERGDYVENIELTLKYFDEKPEKIRELNKKKKNEIDNKFSNIFEYYRKLKNSEKLTDRNKANVELFQIYIASDNSEYSKEFQAEREFLVSNNLKNIFNQALKTNKELFTQNLILSEDNTYTLKIINYTLNMDTAINNIVEAKKSLDVSKVELYSFFKKEIAKHRADAYIELAEKEEKGATNKNLRSAQSFYYKANEIYSKYQSNYRNSYSKYEGVKNKADLNDAEDNYTKGITEYRNAGSSKVKYRTANQYFKEVQKYIANYKDTNKLINETKEKGYFKYSLNSNNRDIKNKISNDLNPIAYPVTSGVELFIDYRRGEYSYNTFSYTNTEQIRKEIQTSIDSNGKAIIKAYNFTKTTTTVEELGTIPYTFSIRGAYYNNNISNEVTVKNTVNNVKYSGEVPPGSEYRNSDNKLLGSNELKKKVEEKLKKEVNEHIDSMVNDLKRI
;
A
#
# COMPACT_ATOMS: atom_id res chain seq x y z
N MET A 1 -29.43 28.17 32.53
CA MET A 1 -30.36 28.22 31.36
C MET A 1 -29.64 28.35 30.00
N ARG A 2 -28.51 27.65 29.76
CA ARG A 2 -27.71 27.78 28.50
C ARG A 2 -27.76 26.57 27.55
N LYS A 3 -28.39 25.46 27.95
CA LYS A 3 -28.44 24.22 27.15
C LYS A 3 -29.76 24.02 26.37
N ILE A 4 -30.83 24.74 26.72
CA ILE A 4 -32.17 24.52 26.14
C ILE A 4 -32.41 25.35 24.86
N LEU A 5 -31.63 26.42 24.62
CA LEU A 5 -31.70 27.17 23.36
C LEU A 5 -30.96 26.50 22.18
N PHE A 6 -30.19 25.43 22.43
CA PHE A 6 -29.40 24.75 21.39
C PHE A 6 -30.20 23.73 20.56
N ALA A 7 -31.33 23.24 21.06
CA ALA A 7 -32.07 22.14 20.43
C ALA A 7 -33.11 22.58 19.38
N ILE A 8 -33.54 23.86 19.38
CA ILE A 8 -34.58 24.35 18.45
C ILE A 8 -33.99 24.81 17.10
N LEU A 9 -32.66 24.84 16.96
CA LEU A 9 -31.97 25.48 15.84
C LEU A 9 -31.63 24.58 14.64
N CYS A 10 -31.88 23.27 14.75
CA CYS A 10 -31.54 22.30 13.71
C CYS A 10 -32.57 22.24 12.56
N LEU A 11 -33.76 22.83 12.70
CA LEU A 11 -34.89 22.59 11.78
C LEU A 11 -35.04 23.60 10.63
N LEU A 12 -34.24 24.68 10.56
CA LEU A 12 -34.47 25.78 9.60
C LEU A 12 -33.37 26.01 8.54
N PHE A 13 -32.33 25.15 8.48
CA PHE A 13 -31.28 25.16 7.44
C PHE A 13 -31.24 23.87 6.60
N ILE A 14 -32.28 23.03 6.66
CA ILE A 14 -32.30 21.70 6.02
C ILE A 14 -32.29 21.78 4.48
N SER A 15 -32.58 22.93 3.86
CA SER A 15 -32.60 23.05 2.39
C SER A 15 -31.31 23.58 1.73
N CYS A 16 -30.26 23.95 2.50
CA CYS A 16 -28.99 24.37 1.88
C CYS A 16 -27.76 23.72 2.51
N SER A 17 -27.05 22.94 1.70
CA SER A 17 -25.92 22.11 2.12
C SER A 17 -24.77 22.88 2.79
N LYS A 18 -24.53 24.15 2.47
CA LYS A 18 -23.41 24.94 3.03
C LYS A 18 -23.67 25.49 4.44
N LEU A 19 -24.81 26.12 4.68
CA LEU A 19 -25.12 26.64 6.03
C LEU A 19 -25.35 25.51 7.04
N TYR A 20 -25.90 24.38 6.60
CA TYR A 20 -25.96 23.18 7.42
C TYR A 20 -24.56 22.69 7.82
N LYS A 21 -23.65 22.56 6.84
CA LYS A 21 -22.24 22.19 7.10
C LYS A 21 -21.54 23.21 7.99
N ALA A 22 -21.76 24.51 7.78
CA ALA A 22 -21.22 25.56 8.64
C ALA A 22 -21.67 25.38 10.09
N ASN A 23 -22.97 25.09 10.32
CA ASN A 23 -23.46 24.86 11.68
C ASN A 23 -22.83 23.60 12.31
N LYS A 24 -22.60 22.54 11.52
CA LYS A 24 -21.86 21.37 11.99
C LYS A 24 -20.40 21.65 12.31
N ALA A 25 -19.73 22.54 11.56
CA ALA A 25 -18.39 23.00 11.86
C ALA A 25 -18.35 23.73 13.22
N TYR A 26 -19.30 24.64 13.45
CA TYR A 26 -19.44 25.35 14.73
C TYR A 26 -19.66 24.41 15.92
N GLU A 27 -20.55 23.43 15.79
CA GLU A 27 -20.82 22.43 16.83
C GLU A 27 -19.57 21.59 17.19
N ARG A 28 -18.68 21.37 16.22
CA ARG A 28 -17.41 20.65 16.40
C ARG A 28 -16.26 21.53 16.88
N GLY A 29 -16.46 22.85 16.95
CA GLY A 29 -15.41 23.83 17.28
C GLY A 29 -14.45 24.15 16.12
N ASP A 30 -14.82 23.79 14.88
CA ASP A 30 -14.10 24.21 13.67
C ASP A 30 -14.64 25.57 13.21
N TYR A 31 -14.14 26.62 13.85
CA TYR A 31 -14.68 27.96 13.65
C TYR A 31 -14.18 28.63 12.37
N VAL A 32 -13.01 28.25 11.86
CA VAL A 32 -12.53 28.70 10.54
C VAL A 32 -13.48 28.17 9.46
N GLU A 33 -13.74 26.85 9.43
CA GLU A 33 -14.66 26.25 8.47
C GLU A 33 -16.08 26.84 8.61
N ASN A 34 -16.54 27.12 9.83
CA ASN A 34 -17.83 27.77 10.06
C ASN A 34 -17.94 29.13 9.36
N ILE A 35 -16.97 30.02 9.57
CA ILE A 35 -16.98 31.37 8.99
C ILE A 35 -16.86 31.27 7.47
N GLU A 36 -15.88 30.50 6.97
CA GLU A 36 -15.65 30.33 5.53
C GLU A 36 -16.90 29.81 4.80
N LEU A 37 -17.55 28.77 5.31
CA LEU A 37 -18.76 28.22 4.68
C LEU A 37 -19.95 29.17 4.76
N THR A 38 -20.07 29.94 5.84
CA THR A 38 -21.15 30.92 6.01
C THR A 38 -20.99 32.06 5.02
N LEU A 39 -19.80 32.65 4.93
CA LEU A 39 -19.50 33.74 4.01
C LEU A 39 -19.61 33.29 2.55
N LYS A 40 -19.01 32.13 2.22
CA LYS A 40 -19.10 31.54 0.87
C LYS A 40 -20.54 31.30 0.42
N TYR A 41 -21.42 30.89 1.33
CA TYR A 41 -22.83 30.73 1.00
C TYR A 41 -23.47 32.05 0.56
N PHE A 42 -23.19 33.16 1.24
CA PHE A 42 -23.77 34.46 0.90
C PHE A 42 -23.10 35.10 -0.32
N ASP A 43 -21.79 34.90 -0.50
CA ASP A 43 -21.09 35.34 -1.72
C ASP A 43 -21.65 34.64 -2.98
N GLU A 44 -22.02 33.36 -2.89
CA GLU A 44 -22.62 32.63 -4.01
C GLU A 44 -24.12 32.88 -4.19
N LYS A 45 -24.81 33.31 -3.13
CA LYS A 45 -26.26 33.55 -3.10
C LYS A 45 -26.56 34.91 -2.48
N PRO A 46 -26.15 36.00 -3.14
CA PRO A 46 -26.27 37.36 -2.60
C PRO A 46 -27.73 37.74 -2.30
N GLU A 47 -28.69 37.27 -3.09
CA GLU A 47 -30.11 37.49 -2.89
C GLU A 47 -30.59 36.99 -1.52
N LYS A 48 -29.99 35.90 -1.02
CA LYS A 48 -30.35 35.30 0.26
C LYS A 48 -29.96 36.14 1.46
N ILE A 49 -29.03 37.09 1.33
CA ILE A 49 -28.72 37.99 2.43
C ILE A 49 -29.84 39.02 2.66
N ARG A 50 -30.48 39.48 1.59
CA ARG A 50 -31.61 40.42 1.65
C ARG A 50 -32.88 39.75 2.17
N GLU A 51 -33.04 38.46 1.92
CA GLU A 51 -34.13 37.64 2.44
C GLU A 51 -33.96 37.25 3.92
N LEU A 52 -32.80 37.51 4.55
CA LEU A 52 -32.61 37.23 5.97
C LEU A 52 -33.49 38.13 6.83
N ASN A 53 -34.40 37.52 7.60
CA ASN A 53 -35.08 38.25 8.66
C ASN A 53 -34.10 38.64 9.79
N LYS A 54 -34.46 39.68 10.54
CA LYS A 54 -33.63 40.22 11.64
C LYS A 54 -33.22 39.16 12.65
N LYS A 55 -34.11 38.21 12.97
CA LYS A 55 -33.82 37.13 13.93
C LYS A 55 -32.68 36.23 13.45
N LYS A 56 -32.71 35.79 12.19
CA LYS A 56 -31.66 34.94 11.59
C LYS A 56 -30.34 35.70 11.42
N LYS A 57 -30.39 36.97 11.03
CA LYS A 57 -29.19 37.82 10.92
C LYS A 57 -28.50 37.97 12.28
N ASN A 58 -29.27 38.32 13.32
CA ASN A 58 -28.76 38.43 14.70
C ASN A 58 -28.18 37.10 15.23
N GLU A 59 -28.72 35.97 14.80
CA GLU A 59 -28.23 34.66 15.20
C GLU A 59 -26.86 34.33 14.59
N ILE A 60 -26.67 34.62 13.31
CA ILE A 60 -25.36 34.48 12.65
C ILE A 60 -24.36 35.45 13.28
N ASP A 61 -24.76 36.71 13.50
CA ASP A 61 -23.94 37.71 14.20
C ASP A 61 -23.50 37.22 15.59
N ASN A 62 -24.42 36.67 16.38
CA ASN A 62 -24.09 36.14 17.71
C ASN A 62 -23.10 34.97 17.64
N LYS A 63 -23.18 34.11 16.62
CA LYS A 63 -22.20 33.02 16.42
C LYS A 63 -20.83 33.58 16.09
N PHE A 64 -20.73 34.53 15.17
CA PHE A 64 -19.48 35.20 14.84
C PHE A 64 -18.88 35.90 16.07
N SER A 65 -19.67 36.68 16.82
CA SER A 65 -19.22 37.31 18.07
C SER A 65 -18.68 36.29 19.08
N ASN A 66 -19.35 35.14 19.24
CA ASN A 66 -18.88 34.08 20.13
C ASN A 66 -17.53 33.49 19.68
N ILE A 67 -17.35 33.31 18.36
CA ILE A 67 -16.08 32.84 17.78
C ILE A 67 -14.96 33.85 18.06
N PHE A 68 -15.20 35.13 17.81
CA PHE A 68 -14.18 36.16 18.03
C PHE A 68 -13.82 36.29 19.51
N GLU A 69 -14.79 36.23 20.42
CA GLU A 69 -14.53 36.20 21.86
C GLU A 69 -13.78 34.94 22.32
N TYR A 70 -14.06 33.78 21.69
CA TYR A 70 -13.30 32.55 21.94
C TYR A 70 -11.82 32.74 21.58
N TYR A 71 -11.52 33.23 20.38
CA TYR A 71 -10.12 33.46 19.96
C TYR A 71 -9.44 34.58 20.72
N ARG A 72 -10.17 35.63 21.13
CA ARG A 72 -9.65 36.68 22.00
C ARG A 72 -9.14 36.13 23.33
N LYS A 73 -9.86 35.16 23.92
CA LYS A 73 -9.42 34.47 25.15
C LYS A 73 -8.19 33.60 24.88
N LEU A 74 -8.20 32.80 23.83
CA LEU A 74 -7.05 31.94 23.49
C LEU A 74 -5.78 32.73 23.17
N LYS A 75 -5.90 33.87 22.49
CA LYS A 75 -4.78 34.77 22.17
C LYS A 75 -4.08 35.32 23.42
N ASN A 76 -4.81 35.40 24.54
CA ASN A 76 -4.30 35.83 25.84
C ASN A 76 -4.06 34.66 26.81
N SER A 77 -4.12 33.41 26.33
CA SER A 77 -3.85 32.22 27.14
C SER A 77 -2.38 32.16 27.55
N GLU A 78 -2.10 31.64 28.74
CA GLU A 78 -0.72 31.35 29.18
C GLU A 78 -0.07 30.31 28.24
N LYS A 79 -0.86 29.35 27.75
CA LYS A 79 -0.40 28.27 26.88
C LYS A 79 -0.02 28.81 25.50
N LEU A 80 1.24 28.61 25.12
CA LEU A 80 1.76 29.06 23.83
C LEU A 80 1.08 28.36 22.63
N THR A 81 0.68 27.10 22.80
CA THR A 81 -0.10 26.35 21.80
C THR A 81 -1.43 27.03 21.48
N ASP A 82 -2.13 27.50 22.51
CA ASP A 82 -3.42 28.18 22.37
C ASP A 82 -3.25 29.53 21.67
N ARG A 83 -2.24 30.29 22.09
CA ARG A 83 -1.88 31.57 21.47
C ARG A 83 -1.53 31.41 19.99
N ASN A 84 -0.72 30.40 19.66
CA ASN A 84 -0.35 30.15 18.28
C ASN A 84 -1.56 29.72 17.43
N LYS A 85 -2.36 28.76 17.92
CA LYS A 85 -3.60 28.35 17.26
C LYS A 85 -4.51 29.54 17.00
N ALA A 86 -4.74 30.38 18.01
CA ALA A 86 -5.58 31.56 17.88
C ALA A 86 -5.07 32.54 16.82
N ASN A 87 -3.77 32.85 16.80
CA ASN A 87 -3.22 33.79 15.82
C ASN A 87 -3.29 33.23 14.38
N VAL A 88 -3.04 31.93 14.19
CA VAL A 88 -3.13 31.26 12.88
C VAL A 88 -4.58 31.20 12.38
N GLU A 89 -5.53 30.83 13.24
CA GLU A 89 -6.95 30.73 12.86
C GLU A 89 -7.58 32.10 12.67
N LEU A 90 -7.23 33.10 13.48
CA LEU A 90 -7.64 34.49 13.27
C LEU A 90 -7.11 35.05 11.95
N PHE A 91 -5.90 34.67 11.52
CA PHE A 91 -5.37 35.06 10.21
C PHE A 91 -6.25 34.51 9.08
N GLN A 92 -6.57 33.21 9.13
CA GLN A 92 -7.42 32.57 8.11
C GLN A 92 -8.81 33.20 8.06
N ILE A 93 -9.42 33.42 9.23
CA ILE A 93 -10.71 34.10 9.34
C ILE A 93 -10.65 35.50 8.76
N TYR A 94 -9.61 36.29 9.09
CA TYR A 94 -9.46 37.63 8.52
C TYR A 94 -9.34 37.59 6.99
N ILE A 95 -8.56 36.66 6.44
CA ILE A 95 -8.43 36.48 4.99
C ILE A 95 -9.78 36.13 4.34
N ALA A 96 -10.57 35.25 4.95
CA ALA A 96 -11.91 34.92 4.45
C ALA A 96 -12.86 36.13 4.52
N SER A 97 -12.93 36.79 5.69
CA SER A 97 -13.82 37.92 5.95
C SER A 97 -13.52 39.14 5.09
N ASP A 98 -12.25 39.51 4.94
CA ASP A 98 -11.84 40.69 4.16
C ASP A 98 -12.06 40.51 2.64
N ASN A 99 -12.26 39.28 2.17
CA ASN A 99 -12.49 38.96 0.76
C ASN A 99 -13.92 38.50 0.43
N SER A 100 -14.79 38.39 1.43
CA SER A 100 -16.22 38.22 1.21
C SER A 100 -16.88 39.58 0.97
N GLU A 101 -17.76 39.64 -0.03
CA GLU A 101 -18.52 40.87 -0.35
C GLU A 101 -19.54 41.17 0.75
N TYR A 102 -20.02 40.11 1.40
CA TYR A 102 -21.13 40.16 2.35
C TYR A 102 -20.72 40.03 3.81
N SER A 103 -19.43 39.90 4.13
CA SER A 103 -18.96 39.88 5.53
C SER A 103 -19.42 41.12 6.28
N LYS A 104 -19.32 42.29 5.65
CA LYS A 104 -19.70 43.58 6.23
C LYS A 104 -21.20 43.74 6.47
N GLU A 105 -22.06 42.81 6.05
CA GLU A 105 -23.47 42.83 6.43
C GLU A 105 -23.67 42.43 7.89
N PHE A 106 -22.75 41.64 8.45
CA PHE A 106 -22.75 41.16 9.82
C PHE A 106 -21.99 42.14 10.73
N GLN A 107 -22.61 42.54 11.85
CA GLN A 107 -22.02 43.51 12.77
C GLN A 107 -20.72 42.97 13.39
N ALA A 108 -20.70 41.70 13.78
CA ALA A 108 -19.54 41.07 14.41
C ALA A 108 -18.31 41.09 13.48
N GLU A 109 -18.51 40.79 12.20
CA GLU A 109 -17.46 40.80 11.17
C GLU A 109 -16.93 42.21 10.92
N ARG A 110 -17.80 43.23 10.86
CA ARG A 110 -17.38 44.63 10.73
C ARG A 110 -16.48 45.04 11.90
N GLU A 111 -16.91 44.77 13.12
CA GLU A 111 -16.16 45.10 14.33
C GLU A 111 -14.82 44.36 14.38
N PHE A 112 -14.81 43.07 14.00
CA PHE A 112 -13.60 42.26 13.91
C PHE A 112 -12.59 42.84 12.90
N LEU A 113 -13.01 43.14 11.67
CA LEU A 113 -12.14 43.68 10.63
C LEU A 113 -11.57 45.07 10.99
N VAL A 114 -12.38 45.95 11.60
CA VAL A 114 -11.96 47.31 11.99
C VAL A 114 -11.00 47.28 13.18
N SER A 115 -11.23 46.41 14.15
CA SER A 115 -10.41 46.32 15.37
C SER A 115 -9.08 45.58 15.17
N ASN A 116 -8.88 44.94 14.02
CA ASN A 116 -7.70 44.11 13.75
C ASN A 116 -6.91 44.57 12.54
N ASN A 117 -5.58 44.60 12.69
CA ASN A 117 -4.65 44.82 11.59
C ASN A 117 -4.09 43.48 11.10
N LEU A 118 -4.29 43.16 9.83
CA LEU A 118 -3.87 41.90 9.23
C LEU A 118 -2.36 41.63 9.37
N LYS A 119 -1.50 42.64 9.14
CA LYS A 119 -0.05 42.49 9.30
C LYS A 119 0.32 42.18 10.74
N ASN A 120 -0.38 42.77 11.72
CA ASN A 120 -0.16 42.46 13.13
C ASN A 120 -0.57 41.03 13.48
N ILE A 121 -1.72 40.56 12.99
CA ILE A 121 -2.14 39.15 13.18
C ILE A 121 -1.10 38.20 12.56
N PHE A 122 -0.70 38.46 11.32
CA PHE A 122 0.31 37.70 10.60
C PHE A 122 1.63 37.58 11.38
N ASN A 123 2.19 38.73 11.80
CA ASN A 123 3.44 38.77 12.55
C ASN A 123 3.34 38.03 13.88
N GLN A 124 2.20 38.13 14.58
CA GLN A 124 1.99 37.40 15.83
C GLN A 124 1.83 35.89 15.61
N ALA A 125 1.21 35.46 14.51
CA ALA A 125 1.14 34.05 14.14
C ALA A 125 2.53 33.47 13.91
N LEU A 126 3.38 34.14 13.12
CA LEU A 126 4.76 33.70 12.90
C LEU A 126 5.60 33.73 14.19
N LYS A 127 5.49 34.80 14.99
CA LYS A 127 6.23 34.95 16.26
C LYS A 127 5.90 33.81 17.23
N THR A 128 4.62 33.60 17.52
CA THR A 128 4.19 32.54 18.44
C THR A 128 4.50 31.15 17.90
N ASN A 129 4.49 30.96 16.58
CA ASN A 129 4.89 29.69 15.96
C ASN A 129 6.39 29.44 16.15
N LYS A 130 7.23 30.47 15.96
CA LYS A 130 8.68 30.39 16.19
C LYS A 130 8.98 30.05 17.65
N GLU A 131 8.37 30.75 18.59
CA GLU A 131 8.54 30.50 20.02
C GLU A 131 8.15 29.06 20.37
N LEU A 132 7.02 28.57 19.83
CA LEU A 132 6.55 27.21 20.05
C LEU A 132 7.50 26.18 19.44
N PHE A 133 8.00 26.45 18.24
CA PHE A 133 9.00 25.62 17.57
C PHE A 133 10.28 25.52 18.40
N THR A 134 10.86 26.65 18.81
CA THR A 134 12.11 26.68 19.60
C THR A 134 11.95 25.95 20.94
N GLN A 135 10.81 26.12 21.62
CA GLN A 135 10.54 25.40 22.87
C GLN A 135 10.54 23.87 22.67
N ASN A 136 9.95 23.39 21.56
CA ASN A 136 9.84 21.96 21.30
C ASN A 136 11.06 21.36 20.58
N LEU A 137 11.86 22.19 19.90
CA LEU A 137 13.12 21.77 19.30
C LEU A 137 14.09 21.23 20.36
N ILE A 138 14.10 21.85 21.54
CA ILE A 138 14.98 21.48 22.68
C ILE A 138 14.46 20.26 23.42
N LEU A 139 13.15 20.19 23.65
CA LEU A 139 12.53 19.19 24.53
C LEU A 139 12.28 17.83 23.85
N SER A 140 12.19 17.80 22.52
CA SER A 140 11.69 16.62 21.82
C SER A 140 12.82 15.65 21.42
N GLU A 141 12.68 14.39 21.85
CA GLU A 141 13.53 13.27 21.45
C GLU A 141 13.27 12.86 19.98
N ASP A 142 12.04 13.04 19.50
CA ASP A 142 11.68 12.89 18.09
C ASP A 142 11.30 14.25 17.46
N ASN A 143 11.31 14.37 16.14
CA ASN A 143 10.91 15.62 15.48
C ASN A 143 9.41 15.68 15.14
N THR A 144 8.60 14.72 15.60
CA THR A 144 7.21 14.54 15.16
C THR A 144 6.37 15.76 15.48
N TYR A 145 6.41 16.23 16.73
CA TYR A 145 5.62 17.40 17.14
C TYR A 145 6.18 18.70 16.57
N THR A 146 7.51 18.83 16.50
CA THR A 146 8.18 19.98 15.90
C THR A 146 7.81 20.16 14.41
N LEU A 147 7.69 19.07 13.66
CA LEU A 147 7.21 19.08 12.28
C LEU A 147 5.74 19.52 12.17
N LYS A 148 4.89 19.13 13.12
CA LYS A 148 3.49 19.62 13.17
C LYS A 148 3.45 21.14 13.37
N ILE A 149 4.31 21.69 14.23
CA ILE A 149 4.38 23.13 14.49
C ILE A 149 4.75 23.90 13.22
N ILE A 150 5.73 23.45 12.45
CA ILE A 150 6.09 24.06 11.15
C ILE A 150 4.86 24.15 10.23
N ASN A 151 4.05 23.09 10.21
CA ASN A 151 2.86 23.00 9.35
C ASN A 151 1.69 23.89 9.80
N TYR A 152 1.65 24.41 11.03
CA TYR A 152 0.58 25.34 11.41
C TYR A 152 0.57 26.61 10.53
N THR A 153 1.73 27.08 10.08
CA THR A 153 1.82 28.22 9.16
C THR A 153 1.42 27.88 7.72
N LEU A 154 1.36 26.59 7.35
CA LEU A 154 0.86 26.16 6.03
C LEU A 154 -0.62 26.53 5.86
N ASN A 155 -1.41 26.47 6.94
CA ASN A 155 -2.82 26.85 6.90
C ASN A 155 -3.02 28.33 6.51
N MET A 156 -2.07 29.20 6.88
CA MET A 156 -2.07 30.61 6.46
C MET A 156 -1.82 30.75 4.95
N ASP A 157 -0.88 29.96 4.39
CA ASP A 157 -0.62 29.93 2.94
C ASP A 157 -1.84 29.38 2.18
N THR A 158 -2.46 28.31 2.69
CA THR A 158 -3.69 27.72 2.13
C THR A 158 -4.83 28.73 2.08
N ALA A 159 -5.06 29.50 3.16
CA ALA A 159 -6.10 30.53 3.16
C ALA A 159 -5.86 31.60 2.07
N ILE A 160 -4.60 32.01 1.84
CA ILE A 160 -4.27 32.93 0.75
C ILE A 160 -4.50 32.26 -0.61
N ASN A 161 -4.09 31.01 -0.81
CA ASN A 161 -4.30 30.27 -2.06
C ASN A 161 -5.79 30.16 -2.40
N ASN A 162 -6.63 29.80 -1.43
CA ASN A 162 -8.08 29.69 -1.61
C ASN A 162 -8.69 31.00 -2.14
N ILE A 163 -8.23 32.15 -1.65
CA ILE A 163 -8.71 33.45 -2.13
C ILE A 163 -8.22 33.75 -3.56
N VAL A 164 -6.94 33.50 -3.84
CA VAL A 164 -6.34 33.74 -5.15
C VAL A 164 -7.00 32.86 -6.23
N GLU A 165 -7.34 31.61 -5.91
CA GLU A 165 -8.03 30.70 -6.84
C GLU A 165 -9.52 31.05 -7.02
N ALA A 166 -10.19 31.48 -5.96
CA ALA A 166 -11.64 31.76 -6.01
C ALA A 166 -12.00 33.09 -6.70
N LYS A 167 -11.09 34.07 -6.76
CA LYS A 167 -11.39 35.42 -7.26
C LYS A 167 -10.81 35.62 -8.66
N LYS A 168 -11.65 36.08 -9.59
CA LYS A 168 -11.25 36.44 -10.97
C LYS A 168 -10.27 37.62 -11.02
N SER A 169 -10.33 38.54 -10.06
CA SER A 169 -9.42 39.67 -9.93
C SER A 169 -9.36 40.15 -8.48
N LEU A 170 -8.15 40.32 -7.96
CA LEU A 170 -7.86 41.00 -6.70
C LEU A 170 -7.27 42.39 -7.02
N ASP A 171 -7.44 43.35 -6.11
CA ASP A 171 -6.73 44.63 -6.26
C ASP A 171 -5.21 44.43 -6.13
N VAL A 172 -4.43 45.28 -6.80
CA VAL A 172 -2.96 45.18 -6.86
C VAL A 172 -2.34 45.20 -5.46
N SER A 173 -2.89 46.00 -4.55
CA SER A 173 -2.35 46.13 -3.19
C SER A 173 -2.51 44.85 -2.37
N LYS A 174 -3.61 44.12 -2.53
CA LYS A 174 -3.84 42.79 -1.95
C LYS A 174 -2.94 41.75 -2.57
N VAL A 175 -2.75 41.77 -3.89
CA VAL A 175 -1.84 40.85 -4.58
C VAL A 175 -0.41 41.01 -4.04
N GLU A 176 0.08 42.23 -3.92
CA GLU A 176 1.40 42.53 -3.34
C GLU A 176 1.51 42.08 -1.88
N LEU A 177 0.50 42.39 -1.06
CA LEU A 177 0.47 42.01 0.35
C LEU A 177 0.47 40.49 0.54
N TYR A 178 -0.33 39.77 -0.24
CA TYR A 178 -0.42 38.31 -0.17
C TYR A 178 0.83 37.63 -0.72
N SER A 179 1.42 38.18 -1.77
CA SER A 179 2.74 37.75 -2.26
C SER A 179 3.81 37.91 -1.18
N PHE A 180 3.82 39.04 -0.46
CA PHE A 180 4.69 39.26 0.69
C PHE A 180 4.46 38.22 1.80
N PHE A 181 3.21 37.98 2.22
CA PHE A 181 2.90 36.97 3.24
C PHE A 181 3.33 35.56 2.83
N LYS A 182 3.06 35.15 1.59
CA LYS A 182 3.51 33.86 1.05
C LYS A 182 5.03 33.71 1.06
N LYS A 183 5.76 34.80 0.80
CA LYS A 183 7.23 34.82 0.89
C LYS A 183 7.70 34.64 2.33
N GLU A 184 7.15 35.39 3.27
CA GLU A 184 7.55 35.31 4.67
C GLU A 184 7.13 33.98 5.34
N ILE A 185 5.99 33.40 4.97
CA ILE A 185 5.60 32.04 5.43
C ILE A 185 6.61 31.00 4.93
N ALA A 186 6.95 31.03 3.64
CA ALA A 186 7.92 30.11 3.08
C ALA A 186 9.30 30.27 3.75
N LYS A 187 9.72 31.52 3.99
CA LYS A 187 10.97 31.82 4.69
C LYS A 187 10.98 31.22 6.09
N HIS A 188 9.93 31.50 6.87
CA HIS A 188 9.77 31.00 8.24
C HIS A 188 9.83 29.48 8.31
N ARG A 189 9.14 28.79 7.39
CA ARG A 189 9.17 27.33 7.32
C ARG A 189 10.54 26.79 6.91
N ALA A 190 11.19 27.41 5.92
CA ALA A 190 12.52 27.01 5.48
C ALA A 190 13.56 27.19 6.60
N ASP A 191 13.51 28.31 7.33
CA ASP A 191 14.37 28.54 8.51
C ASP A 191 14.17 27.47 9.58
N ALA A 192 12.92 27.09 9.89
CA ALA A 192 12.64 26.03 10.86
C ALA A 192 13.17 24.65 10.41
N TYR A 193 13.06 24.31 9.13
CA TYR A 193 13.67 23.09 8.59
C TYR A 193 15.21 23.13 8.65
N ILE A 194 15.83 24.29 8.41
CA ILE A 194 17.29 24.44 8.58
C ILE A 194 17.69 24.24 10.04
N GLU A 195 16.96 24.80 11.00
CA GLU A 195 17.23 24.62 12.43
C GLU A 195 17.10 23.14 12.86
N LEU A 196 16.11 22.42 12.33
CA LEU A 196 15.98 20.97 12.51
C LEU A 196 17.16 20.21 11.89
N ALA A 197 17.56 20.58 10.67
CA ALA A 197 18.69 19.95 9.99
C ALA A 197 19.99 20.13 10.77
N GLU A 198 20.24 21.33 11.29
CA GLU A 198 21.41 21.65 12.11
C GLU A 198 21.41 20.92 13.46
N LYS A 199 20.23 20.66 14.06
CA LYS A 199 20.10 19.80 15.25
C LYS A 199 20.47 18.35 14.91
N GLU A 200 19.90 17.80 13.85
CA GLU A 200 20.15 16.41 13.45
C GLU A 200 21.60 16.21 12.99
N GLU A 201 22.20 17.15 12.27
CA GLU A 201 23.58 17.03 11.78
C GLU A 201 24.61 16.91 12.92
N LYS A 202 24.30 17.47 14.11
CA LYS A 202 25.11 17.31 15.33
C LYS A 202 24.99 15.92 15.96
N GLY A 203 23.99 15.14 15.57
CA GLY A 203 23.83 13.75 16.02
C GLY A 203 24.96 12.85 15.52
N ALA A 204 25.30 11.84 16.31
CA ALA A 204 26.44 10.96 16.03
C ALA A 204 26.13 9.81 15.04
N THR A 205 24.86 9.62 14.66
CA THR A 205 24.45 8.44 13.87
C THR A 205 24.23 8.78 12.40
N ASN A 206 24.37 7.78 11.52
CA ASN A 206 24.06 7.96 10.11
C ASN A 206 22.57 8.26 9.87
N LYS A 207 21.69 7.76 10.74
CA LYS A 207 20.26 8.10 10.75
C LYS A 207 20.05 9.60 10.91
N ASN A 208 20.81 10.25 11.81
CA ASN A 208 20.71 11.70 11.99
C ASN A 208 21.19 12.46 10.74
N LEU A 209 22.26 12.01 10.08
CA LEU A 209 22.69 12.61 8.81
C LEU A 209 21.61 12.48 7.73
N ARG A 210 20.93 11.33 7.61
CA ARG A 210 19.80 11.16 6.68
C ARG A 210 18.62 12.06 7.01
N SER A 211 18.31 12.27 8.28
CA SER A 211 17.30 13.25 8.71
C SER A 211 17.71 14.68 8.32
N ALA A 212 18.95 15.08 8.62
CA ALA A 212 19.48 16.39 8.27
C ALA A 212 19.49 16.63 6.76
N GLN A 213 19.89 15.64 5.97
CA GLN A 213 19.80 15.64 4.51
C GLN A 213 18.38 15.97 4.05
N SER A 214 17.38 15.25 4.57
CA SER A 214 15.97 15.45 4.22
C SER A 214 15.49 16.87 4.57
N PHE A 215 15.84 17.37 5.75
CA PHE A 215 15.42 18.70 6.20
C PHE A 215 16.09 19.84 5.43
N TYR A 216 17.39 19.75 5.12
CA TYR A 216 18.06 20.73 4.26
C TYR A 216 17.46 20.76 2.85
N TYR A 217 17.16 19.59 2.27
CA TYR A 217 16.49 19.52 0.97
C TYR A 217 15.11 20.19 1.02
N LYS A 218 14.32 19.91 2.06
CA LYS A 218 12.98 20.50 2.22
C LYS A 218 13.02 22.02 2.38
N ALA A 219 13.99 22.54 3.13
CA ALA A 219 14.19 23.97 3.26
C ALA A 219 14.51 24.65 1.91
N ASN A 220 15.39 24.04 1.12
CA ASN A 220 15.70 24.52 -0.22
C ASN A 220 14.47 24.49 -1.13
N GLU A 221 13.73 23.38 -1.15
CA GLU A 221 12.52 23.22 -1.97
C GLU A 221 11.51 24.34 -1.69
N ILE A 222 11.21 24.59 -0.40
CA ILE A 222 10.20 25.58 0.04
C ILE A 222 10.54 27.01 -0.42
N TYR A 223 11.82 27.41 -0.36
CA TYR A 223 12.22 28.79 -0.60
C TYR A 223 12.89 29.04 -1.96
N SER A 224 13.18 27.99 -2.73
CA SER A 224 13.87 28.05 -4.02
C SER A 224 13.23 29.02 -5.03
N LYS A 225 11.89 29.17 -5.00
CA LYS A 225 11.16 30.13 -5.85
C LYS A 225 11.50 31.60 -5.57
N TYR A 226 12.04 31.92 -4.40
CA TYR A 226 12.40 33.28 -4.01
C TYR A 226 13.91 33.50 -3.99
N GLN A 227 14.68 32.48 -3.61
CA GLN A 227 16.13 32.52 -3.61
C GLN A 227 16.67 31.10 -3.74
N SER A 228 17.42 30.84 -4.81
CA SER A 228 18.14 29.58 -5.00
C SER A 228 19.14 29.37 -3.86
N ASN A 229 19.23 28.13 -3.35
CA ASN A 229 20.19 27.76 -2.31
C ASN A 229 20.09 28.65 -1.06
N TYR A 230 18.86 28.94 -0.61
CA TYR A 230 18.62 29.78 0.56
C TYR A 230 19.40 29.30 1.78
N ARG A 231 20.20 30.18 2.37
CA ARG A 231 21.11 29.90 3.50
C ARG A 231 22.00 28.66 3.27
N ASN A 232 22.42 28.45 2.02
CA ASN A 232 23.23 27.31 1.58
C ASN A 232 22.57 25.94 1.83
N SER A 233 21.24 25.88 1.96
CA SER A 233 20.51 24.66 2.29
C SER A 233 20.74 23.53 1.28
N TYR A 234 20.81 23.82 -0.03
CA TYR A 234 21.12 22.80 -1.04
C TYR A 234 22.57 22.32 -0.95
N SER A 235 23.52 23.23 -0.79
CA SER A 235 24.93 22.87 -0.60
C SER A 235 25.15 22.02 0.66
N LYS A 236 24.46 22.35 1.77
CA LYS A 236 24.49 21.56 3.00
C LYS A 236 23.81 20.19 2.81
N TYR A 237 22.69 20.12 2.09
CA TYR A 237 22.07 18.87 1.70
C TYR A 237 23.05 17.94 0.97
N GLU A 238 23.75 18.43 -0.05
CA GLU A 238 24.76 17.67 -0.80
C GLU A 238 25.91 17.20 0.11
N GLY A 239 26.43 18.10 0.95
CA GLY A 239 27.51 17.78 1.89
C GLY A 239 27.13 16.68 2.89
N VAL A 240 25.96 16.81 3.52
CA VAL A 240 25.45 15.80 4.47
C VAL A 240 25.11 14.49 3.77
N LYS A 241 24.51 14.54 2.57
CA LYS A 241 24.25 13.36 1.74
C LYS A 241 25.54 12.60 1.47
N ASN A 242 26.59 13.29 1.00
CA ASN A 242 27.87 12.65 0.70
C ASN A 242 28.48 12.00 1.94
N LYS A 243 28.41 12.66 3.11
CA LYS A 243 28.86 12.06 4.37
C LYS A 243 28.04 10.82 4.76
N ALA A 244 26.73 10.86 4.57
CA ALA A 244 25.85 9.74 4.88
C ALA A 244 26.06 8.54 3.93
N ASP A 245 26.23 8.83 2.64
CA ASP A 245 26.56 7.85 1.60
C ASP A 245 27.92 7.21 1.87
N LEU A 246 28.93 7.98 2.31
CA LEU A 246 30.25 7.47 2.72
C LEU A 246 30.14 6.50 3.91
N ASN A 247 29.33 6.84 4.92
CA ASN A 247 29.14 5.98 6.07
C ASN A 247 28.43 4.67 5.71
N ASP A 248 27.36 4.73 4.89
CA ASP A 248 26.64 3.54 4.45
C ASP A 248 27.51 2.67 3.53
N ALA A 249 28.32 3.28 2.67
CA ALA A 249 29.31 2.60 1.87
C ALA A 249 30.34 1.87 2.75
N GLU A 250 30.88 2.52 3.79
CA GLU A 250 31.89 1.90 4.64
C GLU A 250 31.33 0.79 5.53
N ASP A 251 30.12 0.95 6.07
CA ASP A 251 29.44 -0.08 6.85
C ASP A 251 29.18 -1.34 6.01
N ASN A 252 28.60 -1.17 4.80
CA ASN A 252 28.37 -2.30 3.89
C ASN A 252 29.68 -2.92 3.41
N TYR A 253 30.71 -2.11 3.13
CA TYR A 253 32.02 -2.61 2.76
C TYR A 253 32.63 -3.47 3.88
N THR A 254 32.56 -3.01 5.13
CA THR A 254 33.08 -3.73 6.30
C THR A 254 32.33 -5.05 6.54
N LYS A 255 30.99 -5.05 6.41
CA LYS A 255 30.18 -6.27 6.45
C LYS A 255 30.55 -7.24 5.33
N GLY A 256 30.70 -6.75 4.11
CA GLY A 256 31.12 -7.54 2.95
C GLY A 256 32.50 -8.19 3.14
N ILE A 257 33.48 -7.43 3.64
CA ILE A 257 34.83 -7.95 3.94
C ILE A 257 34.79 -9.01 5.05
N THR A 258 33.96 -8.81 6.07
CA THR A 258 33.79 -9.77 7.18
C THR A 258 33.27 -11.11 6.66
N GLU A 259 32.20 -11.08 5.85
CA GLU A 259 31.66 -12.28 5.20
C GLU A 259 32.68 -12.93 4.26
N TYR A 260 33.37 -12.13 3.45
CA TYR A 260 34.39 -12.60 2.52
C TYR A 260 35.52 -13.36 3.22
N ARG A 261 36.07 -12.80 4.30
CA ARG A 261 37.16 -13.42 5.09
C ARG A 261 36.71 -14.70 5.78
N ASN A 262 35.45 -14.75 6.22
CA ASN A 262 34.88 -15.89 6.93
C ASN A 262 34.27 -16.95 6.00
N ALA A 263 34.39 -16.78 4.68
CA ALA A 263 33.70 -17.61 3.70
C ALA A 263 34.28 -19.04 3.61
N GLY A 264 35.61 -19.20 3.64
CA GLY A 264 36.23 -20.51 3.42
C GLY A 264 35.74 -21.14 2.10
N SER A 265 35.11 -22.32 2.18
CA SER A 265 34.44 -23.01 1.07
C SER A 265 32.94 -22.72 0.93
N SER A 266 32.36 -21.88 1.79
CA SER A 266 30.92 -21.56 1.79
C SER A 266 30.56 -20.62 0.64
N LYS A 267 29.79 -21.12 -0.32
CA LYS A 267 29.29 -20.32 -1.44
C LYS A 267 28.28 -19.27 -0.95
N VAL A 268 27.43 -19.60 0.02
CA VAL A 268 26.44 -18.65 0.58
C VAL A 268 27.10 -17.42 1.20
N LYS A 269 28.20 -17.55 1.95
CA LYS A 269 28.92 -16.40 2.51
C LYS A 269 29.54 -15.51 1.44
N TYR A 270 30.10 -16.10 0.38
CA TYR A 270 30.55 -15.32 -0.78
C TYR A 270 29.39 -14.59 -1.46
N ARG A 271 28.22 -15.21 -1.60
CA ARG A 271 27.02 -14.50 -2.13
C ARG A 271 26.59 -13.37 -1.22
N THR A 272 26.57 -13.55 0.09
CA THR A 272 26.25 -12.49 1.06
C THR A 272 27.23 -11.33 0.95
N ALA A 273 28.54 -11.62 0.90
CA ALA A 273 29.56 -10.61 0.66
C ALA A 273 29.33 -9.86 -0.67
N ASN A 274 29.01 -10.60 -1.75
CA ASN A 274 28.68 -10.01 -3.05
C ASN A 274 27.53 -9.00 -2.97
N GLN A 275 26.46 -9.33 -2.22
CA GLN A 275 25.33 -8.43 -2.02
C GLN A 275 25.75 -7.16 -1.28
N TYR A 276 26.50 -7.28 -0.19
CA TYR A 276 27.01 -6.10 0.52
C TYR A 276 27.86 -5.21 -0.38
N PHE A 277 28.78 -5.76 -1.17
CA PHE A 277 29.57 -4.95 -2.10
C PHE A 277 28.74 -4.29 -3.21
N LYS A 278 27.68 -4.94 -3.68
CA LYS A 278 26.71 -4.31 -4.59
C LYS A 278 25.93 -3.18 -3.92
N GLU A 279 25.59 -3.30 -2.63
CA GLU A 279 24.96 -2.20 -1.88
C GLU A 279 25.89 -1.00 -1.75
N VAL A 280 27.20 -1.22 -1.52
CA VAL A 280 28.19 -0.13 -1.51
C VAL A 280 28.11 0.73 -2.78
N GLN A 281 28.00 0.08 -3.95
CA GLN A 281 27.96 0.75 -5.25
C GLN A 281 26.70 1.60 -5.46
N LYS A 282 25.63 1.38 -4.69
CA LYS A 282 24.44 2.25 -4.73
C LYS A 282 24.68 3.60 -4.05
N TYR A 283 25.58 3.63 -3.07
CA TYR A 283 25.95 4.85 -2.35
C TYR A 283 27.12 5.54 -3.02
N ILE A 284 28.21 4.80 -3.27
CA ILE A 284 29.44 5.34 -3.86
C ILE A 284 29.98 4.36 -4.90
N ALA A 285 29.92 4.79 -6.16
CA ALA A 285 30.50 4.05 -7.26
C ALA A 285 32.01 3.91 -7.09
N ASN A 286 32.54 2.71 -7.38
CA ASN A 286 33.97 2.40 -7.30
C ASN A 286 34.59 2.66 -5.91
N TYR A 287 33.82 2.52 -4.83
CA TYR A 287 34.35 2.66 -3.48
C TYR A 287 35.41 1.57 -3.21
N LYS A 288 36.65 1.99 -2.92
CA LYS A 288 37.80 1.09 -2.72
C LYS A 288 37.94 0.09 -3.88
N ASP A 289 38.07 -1.20 -3.61
CA ASP A 289 38.25 -2.29 -4.58
C ASP A 289 36.96 -3.10 -4.83
N THR A 290 35.79 -2.53 -4.53
CA THR A 290 34.49 -3.24 -4.61
C THR A 290 34.19 -3.84 -5.98
N ASN A 291 34.60 -3.23 -7.10
CA ASN A 291 34.40 -3.82 -8.44
C ASN A 291 35.09 -5.18 -8.57
N LYS A 292 36.33 -5.27 -8.08
CA LYS A 292 37.11 -6.50 -8.08
C LYS A 292 36.44 -7.53 -7.16
N LEU A 293 36.09 -7.10 -5.94
CA LEU A 293 35.47 -7.98 -4.94
C LEU A 293 34.10 -8.52 -5.39
N ILE A 294 33.29 -7.73 -6.10
CA ILE A 294 32.01 -8.19 -6.69
C ILE A 294 32.28 -9.31 -7.69
N ASN A 295 33.27 -9.18 -8.57
CA ASN A 295 33.57 -10.23 -9.54
C ASN A 295 34.10 -11.49 -8.85
N GLU A 296 35.05 -11.36 -7.91
CA GLU A 296 35.61 -12.49 -7.18
C GLU A 296 34.55 -13.25 -6.37
N THR A 297 33.71 -12.52 -5.63
CA THR A 297 32.63 -13.12 -4.83
C THR A 297 31.54 -13.73 -5.70
N LYS A 298 31.28 -13.17 -6.89
CA LYS A 298 30.36 -13.79 -7.85
C LYS A 298 30.90 -15.13 -8.33
N GLU A 299 32.17 -15.16 -8.76
CA GLU A 299 32.82 -16.38 -9.25
C GLU A 299 32.91 -17.47 -8.19
N LYS A 300 33.16 -17.10 -6.92
CA LYS A 300 33.25 -18.07 -5.82
C LYS A 300 31.89 -18.49 -5.28
N GLY A 301 30.93 -17.56 -5.17
CA GLY A 301 29.66 -17.77 -4.47
C GLY A 301 28.51 -18.29 -5.33
N TYR A 302 28.52 -18.05 -6.63
CA TYR A 302 27.42 -18.46 -7.50
C TYR A 302 27.72 -19.80 -8.17
N PHE A 303 26.69 -20.60 -8.41
CA PHE A 303 26.84 -21.83 -9.16
C PHE A 303 26.91 -21.57 -10.67
N LYS A 304 27.81 -22.27 -11.35
CA LYS A 304 27.87 -22.33 -12.81
C LYS A 304 27.07 -23.54 -13.29
N TYR A 305 25.97 -23.34 -14.02
CA TYR A 305 25.11 -24.46 -14.42
C TYR A 305 24.94 -24.60 -15.93
N SER A 306 24.66 -25.82 -16.36
CA SER A 306 24.16 -26.14 -17.71
C SER A 306 22.79 -26.81 -17.57
N LEU A 307 21.84 -26.43 -18.43
CA LEU A 307 20.46 -26.89 -18.36
C LEU A 307 19.99 -27.42 -19.72
N ASN A 308 19.67 -28.71 -19.75
CA ASN A 308 19.01 -29.38 -20.85
C ASN A 308 17.56 -29.71 -20.46
N SER A 309 16.60 -29.36 -21.30
CA SER A 309 15.20 -29.69 -21.06
C SER A 309 14.42 -29.74 -22.37
N ASN A 310 13.60 -30.79 -22.55
CA ASN A 310 12.64 -30.88 -23.65
C ASN A 310 11.31 -30.14 -23.35
N ASN A 311 11.18 -29.53 -22.18
CA ASN A 311 10.02 -28.74 -21.78
C ASN A 311 10.42 -27.29 -21.47
N ARG A 312 9.85 -26.34 -22.23
CA ARG A 312 10.17 -24.92 -22.14
C ARG A 312 9.76 -24.29 -20.80
N ASP A 313 8.61 -24.65 -20.26
CA ASP A 313 8.09 -24.06 -19.02
C ASP A 313 8.95 -24.47 -17.83
N ILE A 314 9.33 -25.75 -17.78
CA ILE A 314 10.25 -26.28 -16.77
C ILE A 314 11.63 -25.64 -16.90
N LYS A 315 12.14 -25.50 -18.14
CA LYS A 315 13.42 -24.81 -18.39
C LYS A 315 13.40 -23.38 -17.83
N ASN A 316 12.35 -22.63 -18.12
CA ASN A 316 12.20 -21.25 -17.66
C ASN A 316 12.09 -21.17 -16.13
N LYS A 317 11.32 -22.06 -15.50
CA LYS A 317 11.21 -22.11 -14.03
C LYS A 317 12.58 -22.35 -13.38
N ILE A 318 13.30 -23.38 -13.82
CA ILE A 318 14.64 -23.69 -13.26
C ILE A 318 15.56 -22.48 -13.40
N SER A 319 15.62 -21.85 -14.58
CA SER A 319 16.47 -20.67 -14.79
C SER A 319 16.09 -19.49 -13.91
N ASN A 320 14.79 -19.22 -13.73
CA ASN A 320 14.31 -18.13 -12.89
C ASN A 320 14.62 -18.35 -11.41
N ASP A 321 14.36 -19.55 -10.90
CA ASP A 321 14.53 -19.87 -9.48
C ASP A 321 16.02 -19.96 -9.08
N LEU A 322 16.89 -20.33 -10.03
CA LEU A 322 18.34 -20.36 -9.84
C LEU A 322 19.03 -19.01 -9.99
N ASN A 323 18.48 -18.05 -10.74
CA ASN A 323 19.11 -16.76 -11.01
C ASN A 323 19.69 -16.02 -9.77
N PRO A 324 19.07 -16.08 -8.58
CA PRO A 324 19.64 -15.45 -7.38
C PRO A 324 20.94 -16.09 -6.86
N ILE A 325 21.22 -17.35 -7.23
CA ILE A 325 22.33 -18.16 -6.68
C ILE A 325 23.22 -18.80 -7.74
N ALA A 326 22.86 -18.73 -9.02
CA ALA A 326 23.57 -19.41 -10.10
C ALA A 326 23.40 -18.67 -11.43
N TYR A 327 24.29 -18.95 -12.39
CA TYR A 327 24.20 -18.43 -13.75
C TYR A 327 24.59 -19.50 -14.78
N PRO A 328 23.98 -19.48 -15.98
CA PRO A 328 24.24 -20.49 -17.00
C PRO A 328 25.60 -20.28 -17.67
N VAL A 329 26.31 -21.37 -17.95
CA VAL A 329 27.58 -21.36 -18.70
C VAL A 329 27.67 -22.57 -19.65
N THR A 330 28.53 -22.48 -20.65
CA THR A 330 28.84 -23.57 -21.58
C THR A 330 30.13 -24.33 -21.23
N SER A 331 31.01 -23.75 -20.42
CA SER A 331 32.27 -24.33 -19.97
C SER A 331 32.50 -24.06 -18.47
N GLY A 332 33.20 -24.97 -17.78
CA GLY A 332 33.42 -24.83 -16.33
C GLY A 332 32.15 -25.03 -15.50
N VAL A 333 31.26 -25.90 -15.96
CA VAL A 333 29.98 -26.23 -15.33
C VAL A 333 30.21 -26.95 -14.00
N GLU A 334 29.56 -26.46 -12.94
CA GLU A 334 29.53 -27.08 -11.61
C GLU A 334 28.27 -27.94 -11.40
N LEU A 335 27.16 -27.58 -12.05
CA LEU A 335 25.86 -28.27 -11.98
C LEU A 335 25.32 -28.57 -13.38
N PHE A 336 25.18 -29.84 -13.73
CA PHE A 336 24.53 -30.31 -14.94
C PHE A 336 23.09 -30.72 -14.62
N ILE A 337 22.12 -30.00 -15.18
CA ILE A 337 20.69 -30.21 -14.94
C ILE A 337 20.05 -30.73 -16.23
N ASP A 338 19.40 -31.89 -16.17
CA ASP A 338 18.64 -32.48 -17.28
C ASP A 338 17.20 -32.79 -16.83
N TYR A 339 16.22 -32.30 -17.57
CA TYR A 339 14.82 -32.65 -17.41
C TYR A 339 14.26 -33.22 -18.72
N ARG A 340 13.67 -34.42 -18.65
CA ARG A 340 12.95 -35.00 -19.78
C ARG A 340 11.55 -35.41 -19.38
N ARG A 341 10.56 -34.82 -20.04
CA ARG A 341 9.19 -35.32 -20.05
C ARG A 341 9.04 -36.39 -21.11
N GLY A 342 8.52 -37.56 -20.75
CA GLY A 342 8.13 -38.62 -21.67
C GLY A 342 6.76 -38.40 -22.30
N GLU A 343 6.34 -39.33 -23.16
CA GLU A 343 5.05 -39.25 -23.86
C GLU A 343 3.88 -39.61 -22.96
N TYR A 344 2.71 -39.04 -23.25
CA TYR A 344 1.47 -39.36 -22.54
C TYR A 344 0.88 -40.67 -23.05
N SER A 345 0.58 -41.59 -22.14
CA SER A 345 -0.15 -42.82 -22.42
C SER A 345 -1.55 -42.79 -21.80
N TYR A 346 -2.52 -43.38 -22.52
CA TYR A 346 -3.91 -43.51 -22.09
C TYR A 346 -4.34 -44.97 -22.25
N ASN A 347 -4.74 -45.59 -21.14
CA ASN A 347 -5.18 -46.98 -21.11
C ASN A 347 -6.59 -47.05 -20.52
N THR A 348 -7.41 -47.96 -21.04
CA THR A 348 -8.76 -48.24 -20.53
C THR A 348 -8.90 -49.71 -20.17
N PHE A 349 -9.41 -49.98 -18.98
CA PHE A 349 -9.69 -51.33 -18.50
C PHE A 349 -11.18 -51.45 -18.25
N SER A 350 -11.80 -52.58 -18.62
CA SER A 350 -13.24 -52.79 -18.42
C SER A 350 -13.47 -54.13 -17.75
N TYR A 351 -14.26 -54.12 -16.68
CA TYR A 351 -14.60 -55.27 -15.87
C TYR A 351 -16.12 -55.38 -15.82
N THR A 352 -16.66 -56.58 -16.03
CA THR A 352 -18.11 -56.80 -15.98
C THR A 352 -18.43 -57.84 -14.91
N ASN A 353 -19.39 -57.51 -14.04
CA ASN A 353 -19.96 -58.43 -13.07
C ASN A 353 -21.47 -58.56 -13.31
N THR A 354 -21.99 -59.78 -13.23
CA THR A 354 -23.41 -60.09 -13.42
C THR A 354 -24.01 -60.74 -12.18
N GLU A 355 -25.10 -60.19 -11.70
CA GLU A 355 -25.87 -60.68 -10.55
C GLU A 355 -27.27 -61.08 -11.01
N GLN A 356 -27.71 -62.29 -10.67
CA GLN A 356 -29.11 -62.70 -10.87
C GLN A 356 -29.97 -62.20 -9.71
N ILE A 357 -31.05 -61.49 -10.02
CA ILE A 357 -31.95 -60.88 -9.04
C ILE A 357 -33.35 -61.45 -9.23
N ARG A 358 -33.96 -61.88 -8.12
CA ARG A 358 -35.37 -62.27 -8.05
C ARG A 358 -36.11 -61.30 -7.14
N LYS A 359 -37.15 -60.67 -7.66
CA LYS A 359 -38.02 -59.76 -6.90
C LYS A 359 -39.47 -60.23 -6.98
N GLU A 360 -40.06 -60.49 -5.83
CA GLU A 360 -41.49 -60.80 -5.74
C GLU A 360 -42.27 -59.51 -5.47
N ILE A 361 -43.31 -59.29 -6.28
CA ILE A 361 -44.24 -58.17 -6.11
C ILE A 361 -45.66 -58.73 -6.06
N GLN A 362 -46.43 -58.30 -5.07
CA GLN A 362 -47.86 -58.56 -5.03
C GLN A 362 -48.55 -57.77 -6.15
N THR A 363 -49.21 -58.49 -7.05
CA THR A 363 -49.85 -57.89 -8.23
C THR A 363 -51.36 -57.74 -8.08
N SER A 364 -52.00 -58.60 -7.28
CA SER A 364 -53.42 -58.53 -6.95
C SER A 364 -53.73 -59.40 -5.72
N ILE A 365 -55.02 -59.55 -5.40
CA ILE A 365 -55.53 -60.43 -4.34
C ILE A 365 -56.58 -61.34 -5.00
N ASP A 366 -56.55 -62.63 -4.72
CA ASP A 366 -57.53 -63.58 -5.26
C ASP A 366 -58.90 -63.45 -4.59
N SER A 367 -59.90 -64.18 -5.10
CA SER A 367 -61.27 -64.18 -4.59
C SER A 367 -61.41 -64.69 -3.14
N ASN A 368 -60.34 -65.24 -2.56
CA ASN A 368 -60.28 -65.75 -1.19
C ASN A 368 -59.46 -64.82 -0.26
N GLY A 369 -59.07 -63.64 -0.73
CA GLY A 369 -58.30 -62.67 0.07
C GLY A 369 -56.79 -62.94 0.11
N LYS A 370 -56.26 -63.88 -0.68
CA LYS A 370 -54.84 -64.22 -0.70
C LYS A 370 -54.08 -63.43 -1.77
N ALA A 371 -52.92 -62.91 -1.40
CA ALA A 371 -52.07 -62.16 -2.32
C ALA A 371 -51.60 -63.02 -3.51
N ILE A 372 -51.82 -62.51 -4.73
CA ILE A 372 -51.24 -63.06 -5.96
C ILE A 372 -49.88 -62.40 -6.18
N ILE A 373 -48.81 -63.17 -5.94
CA ILE A 373 -47.43 -62.73 -6.05
C ILE A 373 -46.89 -63.10 -7.44
N LYS A 374 -46.38 -62.10 -8.17
CA LYS A 374 -45.59 -62.33 -9.38
C LYS A 374 -44.10 -62.22 -9.04
N ALA A 375 -43.35 -63.27 -9.33
CA ALA A 375 -41.89 -63.26 -9.22
C ALA A 375 -41.28 -62.76 -10.54
N TYR A 376 -40.50 -61.70 -10.45
CA TYR A 376 -39.73 -61.11 -11.53
C TYR A 376 -38.28 -61.56 -11.40
N ASN A 377 -37.75 -62.22 -12.44
CA ASN A 377 -36.36 -62.64 -12.49
C ASN A 377 -35.63 -61.82 -13.56
N PHE A 378 -34.60 -61.09 -13.14
CA PHE A 378 -33.84 -60.21 -14.03
C PHE A 378 -32.37 -60.17 -13.61
N THR A 379 -31.50 -59.85 -14.55
CA THR A 379 -30.04 -59.80 -14.35
C THR A 379 -29.60 -58.35 -14.22
N LYS A 380 -28.79 -58.06 -13.21
CA LYS A 380 -28.06 -56.80 -13.05
C LYS A 380 -26.63 -57.00 -13.56
N THR A 381 -26.26 -56.28 -14.58
CA THR A 381 -24.90 -56.24 -15.12
C THR A 381 -24.25 -54.93 -14.69
N THR A 382 -23.16 -54.99 -13.93
CA THR A 382 -22.35 -53.83 -13.58
C THR A 382 -21.08 -53.86 -14.40
N THR A 383 -20.86 -52.85 -15.23
CA THR A 383 -19.63 -52.63 -16.00
C THR A 383 -18.83 -51.52 -15.34
N THR A 384 -17.64 -51.84 -14.84
CA THR A 384 -16.68 -50.87 -14.31
C THR A 384 -15.63 -50.60 -15.37
N VAL A 385 -15.52 -49.34 -15.79
CA VAL A 385 -14.47 -48.89 -16.71
C VAL A 385 -13.49 -48.01 -15.95
N GLU A 386 -12.20 -48.35 -16.04
CA GLU A 386 -11.12 -47.56 -15.47
C GLU A 386 -10.29 -46.93 -16.59
N GLU A 387 -10.12 -45.62 -16.55
CA GLU A 387 -9.23 -44.87 -17.42
C GLU A 387 -7.97 -44.50 -16.65
N LEU A 388 -6.81 -44.78 -17.24
CA LEU A 388 -5.50 -44.49 -16.67
C LEU A 388 -4.71 -43.60 -17.63
N GLY A 389 -4.29 -42.43 -17.14
CA GLY A 389 -3.41 -41.54 -17.86
C GLY A 389 -2.06 -41.47 -17.15
N THR A 390 -0.97 -41.66 -17.90
CA THR A 390 0.37 -41.71 -17.33
C THR A 390 1.35 -40.86 -18.16
N ILE A 391 2.26 -40.15 -17.48
CA ILE A 391 3.40 -39.46 -18.11
C ILE A 391 4.67 -39.80 -17.30
N PRO A 392 5.64 -40.53 -17.88
CA PRO A 392 6.96 -40.71 -17.27
C PRO A 392 7.80 -39.43 -17.40
N TYR A 393 8.71 -39.20 -16.46
CA TYR A 393 9.67 -38.11 -16.53
C TYR A 393 10.99 -38.47 -15.83
N THR A 394 12.06 -37.79 -16.24
CA THR A 394 13.34 -37.79 -15.53
C THR A 394 13.73 -36.37 -15.15
N PHE A 395 14.30 -36.21 -13.96
CA PHE A 395 14.91 -34.98 -13.50
C PHE A 395 16.23 -35.30 -12.79
N SER A 396 17.34 -34.91 -13.41
CA SER A 396 18.69 -35.29 -12.99
C SER A 396 19.55 -34.05 -12.80
N ILE A 397 20.26 -34.00 -11.69
CA ILE A 397 21.26 -32.98 -11.37
C ILE A 397 22.54 -33.71 -11.00
N ARG A 398 23.61 -33.37 -11.70
CA ARG A 398 24.95 -33.91 -11.46
C ARG A 398 25.92 -32.78 -11.18
N GLY A 399 26.61 -32.81 -10.05
CA GLY A 399 27.56 -31.78 -9.67
C GLY A 399 28.38 -32.15 -8.45
N ALA A 400 29.45 -31.40 -8.20
CA ALA A 400 30.32 -31.65 -7.03
C ALA A 400 29.61 -31.36 -5.69
N TYR A 401 28.62 -30.47 -5.71
CA TYR A 401 27.95 -29.95 -4.51
C TYR A 401 26.54 -30.51 -4.29
N TYR A 402 25.91 -31.03 -5.35
CA TYR A 402 24.55 -31.54 -5.31
C TYR A 402 24.38 -32.60 -6.39
N ASN A 403 23.87 -33.77 -5.99
CA ASN A 403 23.52 -34.84 -6.91
C ASN A 403 22.13 -35.35 -6.56
N ASN A 404 21.26 -35.41 -7.56
CA ASN A 404 19.93 -35.98 -7.42
C ASN A 404 19.51 -36.57 -8.76
N ASN A 405 18.84 -37.71 -8.75
CA ASN A 405 18.36 -38.36 -9.95
C ASN A 405 17.00 -38.97 -9.71
N ILE A 406 15.98 -38.37 -10.33
CA ILE A 406 14.59 -38.80 -10.25
C ILE A 406 14.22 -39.37 -11.61
N SER A 407 13.70 -40.60 -11.59
CA SER A 407 13.06 -41.24 -12.73
C SER A 407 11.75 -41.81 -12.23
N ASN A 408 10.64 -41.18 -12.62
CA ASN A 408 9.33 -41.49 -12.06
C ASN A 408 8.25 -41.36 -13.14
N GLU A 409 7.02 -41.75 -12.81
CA GLU A 409 5.85 -41.51 -13.65
C GLU A 409 4.69 -40.94 -12.84
N VAL A 410 3.95 -40.02 -13.46
CA VAL A 410 2.75 -39.44 -12.87
C VAL A 410 1.54 -40.09 -13.48
N THR A 411 0.73 -40.70 -12.62
CA THR A 411 -0.48 -41.44 -13.02
C THR A 411 -1.73 -40.82 -12.39
N VAL A 412 -2.80 -40.71 -13.19
CA VAL A 412 -4.16 -40.33 -12.76
C VAL A 412 -5.13 -41.40 -13.25
N LYS A 413 -5.99 -41.86 -12.34
CA LYS A 413 -7.00 -42.87 -12.58
C LYS A 413 -8.40 -42.27 -12.47
N ASN A 414 -9.30 -42.65 -13.37
CA ASN A 414 -10.73 -42.38 -13.31
C ASN A 414 -11.50 -43.69 -13.38
N THR A 415 -12.51 -43.87 -12.54
CA THR A 415 -13.32 -45.10 -12.50
C THR A 415 -14.78 -44.74 -12.68
N VAL A 416 -15.45 -45.42 -13.61
CA VAL A 416 -16.86 -45.21 -13.96
C VAL A 416 -17.61 -46.54 -13.87
N ASN A 417 -18.78 -46.53 -13.23
CA ASN A 417 -19.64 -47.72 -13.09
C ASN A 417 -20.96 -47.52 -13.85
N ASN A 418 -21.27 -48.45 -14.75
CA ASN A 418 -22.51 -48.49 -15.51
C ASN A 418 -23.30 -49.74 -15.13
N VAL A 419 -24.56 -49.56 -14.77
CA VAL A 419 -25.44 -50.66 -14.35
C VAL A 419 -26.53 -50.83 -15.40
N LYS A 420 -26.70 -52.05 -15.89
CA LYS A 420 -27.75 -52.42 -16.83
C LYS A 420 -28.58 -53.56 -16.25
N TYR A 421 -29.88 -53.35 -16.16
CA TYR A 421 -30.85 -54.38 -15.80
C TYR A 421 -31.50 -54.95 -17.07
N SER A 422 -31.61 -56.28 -17.15
CA SER A 422 -32.17 -56.99 -18.32
C SER A 422 -32.99 -58.21 -17.88
N GLY A 423 -34.01 -58.59 -18.65
CA GLY A 423 -34.99 -59.62 -18.26
C GLY A 423 -36.32 -59.00 -17.80
N GLU A 424 -37.10 -59.74 -17.00
CA GLU A 424 -38.37 -59.25 -16.49
C GLU A 424 -38.15 -58.27 -15.33
N VAL A 425 -37.77 -57.03 -15.64
CA VAL A 425 -37.63 -55.98 -14.61
C VAL A 425 -39.02 -55.48 -14.21
N PRO A 426 -39.38 -55.46 -12.91
CA PRO A 426 -40.70 -55.03 -12.50
C PRO A 426 -41.00 -53.57 -12.90
N PRO A 427 -42.18 -53.29 -13.50
CA PRO A 427 -42.58 -51.93 -13.87
C PRO A 427 -42.62 -50.99 -12.65
N GLY A 428 -42.12 -49.76 -12.80
CA GLY A 428 -42.15 -48.75 -11.72
C GLY A 428 -41.16 -48.98 -10.56
N SER A 429 -40.21 -49.91 -10.70
CA SER A 429 -39.20 -50.21 -9.67
C SER A 429 -38.03 -49.21 -9.62
N GLU A 430 -37.20 -49.35 -8.59
CA GLU A 430 -35.95 -48.58 -8.39
C GLU A 430 -34.80 -49.03 -9.32
N TYR A 431 -34.95 -50.16 -10.02
CA TYR A 431 -33.92 -50.74 -10.89
C TYR A 431 -33.83 -50.00 -12.22
N ARG A 432 -33.01 -48.95 -12.26
CA ARG A 432 -32.78 -48.11 -13.45
C ARG A 432 -31.39 -48.31 -14.01
N ASN A 433 -31.29 -48.30 -15.34
CA ASN A 433 -30.00 -48.32 -16.01
C ASN A 433 -29.24 -47.02 -15.72
N SER A 434 -27.93 -47.14 -15.48
CA SER A 434 -27.02 -45.99 -15.40
C SER A 434 -26.00 -46.07 -16.54
N ASP A 435 -25.80 -44.94 -17.21
CA ASP A 435 -24.82 -44.78 -18.27
C ASP A 435 -23.97 -43.53 -17.99
N ASN A 436 -23.03 -43.70 -17.07
CA ASN A 436 -22.06 -42.68 -16.72
C ASN A 436 -21.00 -42.58 -17.81
N LYS A 437 -20.64 -41.34 -18.17
CA LYS A 437 -19.66 -41.07 -19.22
C LYS A 437 -18.24 -41.09 -18.67
N LEU A 438 -17.33 -41.63 -19.49
CA LEU A 438 -15.90 -41.54 -19.31
C LEU A 438 -15.42 -40.08 -19.40
N LEU A 439 -14.31 -39.76 -18.73
CA LEU A 439 -13.65 -38.47 -18.86
C LEU A 439 -12.99 -38.32 -20.25
N GLY A 440 -12.45 -39.43 -20.77
CA GLY A 440 -11.73 -39.46 -22.04
C GLY A 440 -10.27 -38.99 -21.92
N SER A 441 -9.50 -39.35 -22.95
CA SER A 441 -8.05 -39.10 -23.04
C SER A 441 -7.65 -37.63 -22.84
N ASN A 442 -8.37 -36.70 -23.47
CA ASN A 442 -8.03 -35.27 -23.40
C ASN A 442 -8.15 -34.69 -21.99
N GLU A 443 -9.21 -35.02 -21.27
CA GLU A 443 -9.44 -34.49 -19.93
C GLU A 443 -8.53 -35.18 -18.90
N LEU A 444 -8.30 -36.48 -19.07
CA LEU A 444 -7.34 -37.20 -18.24
C LEU A 444 -5.91 -36.69 -18.45
N LYS A 445 -5.53 -36.38 -19.70
CA LYS A 445 -4.23 -35.78 -20.03
C LYS A 445 -4.01 -34.46 -19.29
N LYS A 446 -4.97 -33.55 -19.29
CA LYS A 446 -4.86 -32.27 -18.54
C LYS A 446 -4.60 -32.52 -17.05
N LYS A 447 -5.38 -33.43 -16.43
CA LYS A 447 -5.22 -33.77 -15.01
C LYS A 447 -3.84 -34.36 -14.70
N VAL A 448 -3.31 -35.22 -15.57
CA VAL A 448 -1.96 -35.78 -15.43
C VAL A 448 -0.89 -34.69 -15.62
N GLU A 449 -1.06 -33.79 -16.59
CA GLU A 449 -0.13 -32.67 -16.84
C GLU A 449 -0.10 -31.68 -15.66
N GLU A 450 -1.25 -31.38 -15.04
CA GLU A 450 -1.33 -30.55 -13.84
C GLU A 450 -0.61 -31.20 -12.65
N LYS A 451 -0.86 -32.50 -12.43
CA LYS A 451 -0.19 -33.26 -11.36
C LYS A 451 1.32 -33.32 -11.58
N LEU A 452 1.77 -33.57 -12.82
CA LEU A 452 3.17 -33.57 -13.21
C LEU A 452 3.84 -32.22 -12.96
N LYS A 453 3.18 -31.12 -13.37
CA LYS A 453 3.69 -29.78 -13.15
C LYS A 453 3.90 -29.51 -11.65
N LYS A 454 2.95 -29.90 -10.80
CA LYS A 454 3.06 -29.73 -9.35
C LYS A 454 4.26 -30.51 -8.78
N GLU A 455 4.36 -31.79 -9.10
CA GLU A 455 5.41 -32.68 -8.59
C GLU A 455 6.82 -32.23 -9.03
N VAL A 456 6.98 -31.89 -10.31
CA VAL A 456 8.27 -31.38 -10.83
C VAL A 456 8.63 -30.04 -10.20
N ASN A 457 7.64 -29.15 -9.98
CA ASN A 457 7.90 -27.88 -9.30
C ASN A 457 8.40 -28.08 -7.87
N GLU A 458 7.83 -29.03 -7.12
CA GLU A 458 8.28 -29.35 -5.76
C GLU A 458 9.73 -29.85 -5.75
N HIS A 459 10.13 -30.66 -6.74
CA HIS A 459 11.53 -31.09 -6.88
C HIS A 459 12.48 -29.94 -7.20
N ILE A 460 12.08 -29.01 -8.08
CA ILE A 460 12.87 -27.82 -8.41
C ILE A 460 13.03 -26.95 -7.17
N ASP A 461 11.94 -26.70 -6.44
CA ASP A 461 11.96 -25.86 -5.24
C ASP A 461 12.85 -26.48 -4.16
N SER A 462 12.78 -27.80 -3.96
CA SER A 462 13.68 -28.52 -3.06
C SER A 462 15.14 -28.36 -3.46
N MET A 463 15.48 -28.60 -4.73
CA MET A 463 16.85 -28.41 -5.24
C MET A 463 17.35 -26.99 -4.97
N VAL A 464 16.57 -25.97 -5.32
CA VAL A 464 16.96 -24.56 -5.15
C VAL A 464 17.18 -24.23 -3.68
N ASN A 465 16.33 -24.75 -2.79
CA ASN A 465 16.46 -24.54 -1.35
C ASN A 465 17.71 -25.20 -0.77
N ASP A 466 18.09 -26.38 -1.25
CA ASP A 466 19.32 -27.04 -0.84
C ASP A 466 20.55 -26.26 -1.33
N LEU A 467 20.57 -25.85 -2.60
CA LEU A 467 21.66 -25.06 -3.18
C LEU A 467 21.83 -23.69 -2.50
N LYS A 468 20.75 -23.07 -2.01
CA LYS A 468 20.83 -21.79 -1.27
C LYS A 468 21.64 -21.90 0.02
N ARG A 469 21.71 -23.08 0.64
CA ARG A 469 22.38 -23.33 1.93
C ARG A 469 23.89 -23.60 1.78
N ILE A 470 24.33 -23.94 0.58
CA ILE A 470 25.75 -24.14 0.20
C ILE A 470 26.36 -22.78 -0.09
#